data_AF-A0A1R3JSS9-F1
#
_entry.id   AF-A0A1R3JSS9-F1
#
_cell.length_a   1.000
_cell.length_b   1.000
_cell.length_c   1.000
_cell.angle_alpha   90.00
_cell.angle_beta   90.00
_cell.angle_gamma   90.00
#
_symmetry.space_group_name_H-M   'P 1'
#
loop_
_entity.id
_entity.type
_entity.pdbx_description
1 polymer ?
#
loop_
_entity_poly.entity_id
_entity_poly.type
_entity_poly.pdbx_seq_one_letter_code
_entity_poly.pdbx_strand_id
1 'polypeptide(L)' 'MAQKVVLKVLTMTDEKTKQKAIEAAADIYGVDSIAADLKDQKLTVVGMMDAVAVVKKLKK' A
#
# COMPACT_ATOMS: atom_id res chain seq x y z
N MET A 1 -15.11 11.25 -3.19
CA MET A 1 -14.95 10.01 -4.01
C MET A 1 -13.63 9.37 -3.59
N ALA A 2 -13.67 8.27 -2.84
CA ALA A 2 -12.45 7.56 -2.46
C ALA A 2 -11.86 6.83 -3.67
N GLN A 3 -10.56 6.96 -3.90
CA GLN A 3 -9.83 6.20 -4.92
C GLN A 3 -9.39 4.86 -4.33
N LYS A 4 -9.53 3.79 -5.12
CA LYS A 4 -9.03 2.45 -4.78
C LYS A 4 -7.84 2.15 -5.66
N VAL A 5 -6.70 1.89 -5.03
CA VAL A 5 -5.43 1.60 -5.68
C VAL A 5 -5.02 0.18 -5.27
N VAL A 6 -4.89 -0.71 -6.25
CA VAL A 6 -4.41 -2.07 -6.01
C VAL A 6 -3.02 -2.20 -6.62
N LEU A 7 -2.02 -2.39 -5.77
CA LEU A 7 -0.62 -2.52 -6.14
C LEU A 7 -0.20 -3.97 -5.90
N LYS A 8 0.47 -4.57 -6.88
CA LYS A 8 1.09 -5.87 -6.69
C LYS A 8 2.53 -5.66 -6.23
N VAL A 9 2.84 -6.06 -5.00
CA VAL A 9 4.14 -5.86 -4.37
C VAL A 9 4.80 -7.22 -4.22
N LEU A 10 5.56 -7.62 -5.25
CA LEU A 10 6.26 -8.92 -5.32
C LEU A 10 7.39 -9.07 -4.28
N THR A 11 7.71 -8.01 -3.54
CA THR A 11 8.71 -7.98 -2.47
C THR A 11 8.12 -8.31 -1.08
N MET A 12 6.84 -8.67 -0.99
CA MET A 12 6.22 -9.20 0.23
C MET A 12 6.61 -10.67 0.49
N THR A 13 7.92 -10.96 0.51
CA THR A 13 8.45 -12.27 0.93
C THR A 13 8.58 -12.40 2.44
N ASP A 14 8.63 -11.26 3.15
CA ASP A 14 8.90 -11.20 4.58
C ASP A 14 7.84 -10.38 5.32
N GLU A 15 7.46 -10.82 6.52
CA GLU A 15 6.51 -10.11 7.39
C GLU A 15 7.01 -8.70 7.75
N LYS A 16 8.34 -8.53 7.91
CA LYS A 16 8.95 -7.20 8.13
C LYS A 16 8.71 -6.25 6.96
N THR A 17 8.86 -6.73 5.73
CA THR A 17 8.66 -5.91 4.53
C THR A 17 7.18 -5.60 4.32
N LYS A 18 6.30 -6.55 4.66
CA LYS A 18 4.85 -6.34 4.68
C LYS A 18 4.44 -5.26 5.67
N GLN A 19 4.92 -5.34 6.91
CA GLN A 19 4.61 -4.37 7.95
C GLN A 19 5.12 -2.98 7.57
N LYS A 20 6.37 -2.87 7.09
CA LYS A 20 6.90 -1.62 6.54
C LYS A 20 6.06 -1.06 5.39
N ALA A 21 5.59 -1.90 4.48
CA ALA A 21 4.75 -1.45 3.37
C ALA A 21 3.39 -0.94 3.87
N ILE A 22 2.76 -1.63 4.82
CA ILE A 22 1.50 -1.16 5.43
C ILE A 22 1.73 0.15 6.18
N GLU A 23 2.80 0.27 6.95
CA GLU A 23 3.13 1.45 7.74
C GLU A 23 3.47 2.65 6.84
N ALA A 24 4.27 2.43 5.80
CA ALA A 24 4.56 3.44 4.77
C ALA A 24 3.32 3.81 3.94
N ALA A 25 2.39 2.87 3.74
CA ALA A 25 1.11 3.17 3.14
C ALA A 25 0.24 3.99 4.11
N ALA A 26 0.24 3.68 5.41
CA ALA A 26 -0.57 4.35 6.43
C ALA A 26 -0.08 5.77 6.73
N ASP A 27 1.22 6.00 6.55
CA ASP A 27 1.85 7.32 6.62
C ASP A 27 1.41 8.25 5.47
N ILE A 28 0.73 7.73 4.44
CA ILE A 28 0.26 8.56 3.33
C ILE A 28 -0.99 9.32 3.73
N TYR A 29 -0.91 10.64 3.59
CA TYR A 29 -2.02 11.53 3.84
C TYR A 29 -3.18 11.27 2.86
N GLY A 30 -4.38 11.05 3.38
CA GLY A 30 -5.58 10.75 2.59
C GLY A 30 -5.89 9.26 2.43
N VAL A 31 -5.18 8.38 3.14
CA VAL A 31 -5.54 6.97 3.28
C VAL A 31 -6.70 6.78 4.24
N ASP A 32 -7.69 6.03 3.79
CA ASP A 32 -8.84 5.61 4.58
C ASP A 32 -8.70 4.15 5.03
N SER A 33 -8.15 3.28 4.18
CA SER A 33 -7.95 1.87 4.48
C SER A 33 -6.80 1.25 3.69
N ILE A 34 -6.08 0.32 4.30
CA ILE A 34 -5.01 -0.45 3.67
C ILE A 34 -5.25 -1.93 3.93
N ALA A 35 -5.14 -2.73 2.90
CA ALA A 35 -5.15 -4.19 2.97
C ALA A 35 -3.91 -4.74 2.30
N ALA A 36 -3.22 -5.66 2.96
CA ALA A 36 -2.02 -6.28 2.45
C ALA A 36 -2.16 -7.81 2.51
N ASP A 37 -2.07 -8.43 1.34
CA ASP A 37 -2.24 -9.84 1.12
C ASP A 37 -0.88 -10.48 0.81
N LEU A 38 -0.35 -11.25 1.75
CA LEU A 38 0.89 -12.01 1.59
C LEU A 38 0.71 -13.17 0.61
N LYS A 39 -0.47 -13.79 0.58
CA LYS A 39 -0.78 -14.92 -0.31
C LYS A 39 -0.80 -14.49 -1.77
N ASP A 40 -1.39 -13.33 -2.05
CA ASP A 40 -1.49 -12.77 -3.39
C ASP A 40 -0.37 -11.77 -3.74
N GLN A 41 0.52 -11.49 -2.76
CA GLN A 41 1.52 -10.43 -2.82
C GLN A 41 0.94 -9.10 -3.34
N LYS A 42 -0.20 -8.70 -2.78
CA LYS A 42 -0.97 -7.52 -3.17
C LYS A 42 -1.13 -6.56 -2.00
N LEU A 43 -0.95 -5.28 -2.27
CA LEU A 43 -1.23 -4.18 -1.37
C LEU A 43 -2.38 -3.36 -1.98
N THR A 44 -3.54 -3.38 -1.34
CA THR A 44 -4.68 -2.54 -1.69
C THR A 44 -4.72 -1.35 -0.75
N VAL A 45 -4.82 -0.16 -1.31
CA VAL A 45 -4.86 1.10 -0.58
C VAL A 45 -6.10 1.85 -1.06
N VAL A 46 -6.93 2.28 -0.11
CA VAL A 46 -8.21 2.95 -0.36
C VAL A 46 -8.16 4.31 0.33
N GLY A 47 -8.46 5.37 -0.39
CA GLY A 47 -8.58 6.71 0.18
C GLY A 47 -8.57 7.82 -0.85
N MET A 48 -8.70 9.05 -0.39
CA MET A 48 -8.65 10.26 -1.23
C MET A 48 -7.20 10.74 -1.31
N MET A 49 -6.37 9.99 -2.05
CA MET A 49 -4.94 10.28 -2.22
C MET A 49 -4.49 10.03 -3.66
N ASP A 50 -3.34 10.60 -4.02
CA ASP A 50 -2.71 10.39 -5.31
C ASP A 50 -2.08 8.99 -5.40
N ALA A 51 -2.70 8.09 -6.17
CA ALA A 51 -2.22 6.73 -6.38
C ALA A 51 -0.74 6.66 -6.81
N VAL A 52 -0.30 7.57 -7.67
CA VAL A 52 1.09 7.63 -8.17
C VAL A 52 2.07 8.05 -7.07
N ALA A 53 1.67 9.00 -6.21
CA ALA A 53 2.46 9.41 -5.06
C ALA A 53 2.60 8.27 -4.05
N VAL A 54 1.52 7.51 -3.86
CA VAL A 54 1.48 6.32 -3.00
C VAL A 54 2.47 5.27 -3.48
N VAL A 55 2.41 4.89 -4.76
CA VAL A 55 3.36 3.92 -5.33
C VAL A 55 4.79 4.43 -5.14
N LYS A 56 5.04 5.72 -5.40
CA LYS A 56 6.38 6.32 -5.32
C LYS A 56 6.92 6.36 -3.89
N LYS A 57 6.05 6.51 -2.90
CA LYS A 57 6.40 6.46 -1.47
C LYS A 57 6.66 5.03 -1.00
N LEU A 58 5.85 4.08 -1.46
CA LEU A 58 5.94 2.64 -1.15
C LEU A 58 7.08 1.90 -1.86
N LYS A 59 7.55 2.40 -3.02
CA LYS A 59 8.66 1.79 -3.78
C LYS A 59 10.05 2.11 -3.20
N LYS A 60 10.13 2.96 -2.18
CA LYS A 60 11.39 3.45 -1.59
C LYS A 60 11.77 2.61 -0.38
#